data_AF-A0A0W8BS33-F1
#
_entry.id   AF-A0A0W8BS33-F1
#
_cell.length_a   1.000
_cell.length_b   1.000
_cell.length_c   1.000
_cell.angle_alpha   90.00
_cell.angle_beta   90.00
_cell.angle_gamma   90.00
#
_symmetry.space_group_name_H-M   'P 1'
#
loop_
_entity.id
_entity.type
_entity.pdbx_description
1 polymer ?
#
loop_
_entity_poly.entity_id
_entity_poly.type
_entity_poly.pdbx_seq_one_letter_code
_entity_poly.pdbx_strand_id
1 'polypeptide(L)'
;MLYTVSPPEWLTDAAIRAVCWRLTEDYPTCRFAGFQSASPKQNRTRNKENDLVDVSIRTAVQQYIRDDSVQTVMLPLNFDNFHWCCVVIKVTEKRIYSYDPLNQTAYVNACSDIATTMKITGLQDYNVISQNNPLQFDGFSCGVYVCWMFIHKVIPGLHVDMIDTSLTRRRVELFFYLLKGRLLPLEGNTAVASNPDDEEEKMKAPSSEEKPGSDEEVPSTQIAQ
;
A
#
# COMPACT_ATOMS: atom_id res chain seq x y z
N MET A 1 2.38 -2.38 -22.80
CA MET A 1 2.42 -1.09 -22.08
C MET A 1 1.56 -0.03 -22.76
N LEU A 2 1.84 0.44 -23.99
CA LEU A 2 1.00 1.50 -24.61
C LEU A 2 -0.50 1.11 -24.69
N TYR A 3 -0.81 -0.12 -25.09
CA TYR A 3 -2.19 -0.61 -25.15
C TYR A 3 -2.82 -0.90 -23.78
N THR A 4 -2.00 -1.10 -22.73
CA THR A 4 -2.48 -1.40 -21.37
C THR A 4 -2.72 -0.14 -20.52
N VAL A 5 -2.48 1.05 -21.11
CA VAL A 5 -2.78 2.34 -20.49
C VAL A 5 -4.30 2.60 -20.45
N SER A 6 -5.02 2.10 -21.44
CA SER A 6 -6.48 2.24 -21.54
C SER A 6 -7.18 1.08 -20.82
N PRO A 7 -8.08 1.36 -19.85
CA PRO A 7 -9.00 0.34 -19.33
C PRO A 7 -9.83 -0.30 -20.46
N PRO A 8 -10.26 -1.57 -20.33
CA PRO A 8 -10.14 -2.45 -19.16
C PRO A 8 -8.93 -3.41 -19.21
N GLU A 9 -7.80 -2.97 -19.77
CA GLU A 9 -6.65 -3.85 -19.98
C GLU A 9 -5.85 -4.15 -18.71
N TRP A 10 -5.37 -5.39 -18.62
CA TRP A 10 -4.58 -5.87 -17.48
C TRP A 10 -3.11 -5.51 -17.66
N LEU A 11 -2.41 -5.20 -16.57
CA LEU A 11 -0.95 -5.15 -16.64
C LEU A 11 -0.39 -6.56 -16.74
N THR A 12 0.40 -6.78 -17.79
CA THR A 12 1.15 -8.03 -18.00
C THR A 12 2.32 -8.17 -17.02
N ASP A 13 2.81 -9.39 -16.82
CA ASP A 13 4.08 -9.70 -16.14
C ASP A 13 5.23 -8.80 -16.59
N ALA A 14 5.35 -8.56 -17.90
CA ALA A 14 6.41 -7.73 -18.46
C ALA A 14 6.35 -6.28 -17.95
N ALA A 15 5.15 -5.72 -17.78
CA ALA A 15 4.96 -4.36 -17.28
C ALA A 15 5.35 -4.25 -15.80
N ILE A 16 4.86 -5.18 -14.97
CA ILE A 16 5.15 -5.21 -13.53
C ILE A 16 6.66 -5.46 -13.30
N ARG A 17 7.26 -6.38 -14.07
CA ARG A 17 8.70 -6.63 -14.05
C ARG A 17 9.49 -5.38 -14.42
N ALA A 18 9.09 -4.67 -15.47
CA ALA A 18 9.73 -3.43 -15.88
C ALA A 18 9.65 -2.35 -14.79
N VAL A 19 8.54 -2.24 -14.05
CA VAL A 19 8.43 -1.32 -12.91
C VAL A 19 9.40 -1.70 -11.81
N CYS A 20 9.46 -2.97 -11.44
CA CYS A 20 10.38 -3.45 -10.42
C CYS A 20 11.85 -3.20 -10.81
N TRP A 21 12.23 -3.50 -12.05
CA TRP A 21 13.58 -3.23 -12.55
C TRP A 21 13.91 -1.74 -12.58
N ARG A 22 12.98 -0.91 -13.07
CA ARG A 22 13.20 0.53 -13.10
C ARG A 22 13.41 1.09 -11.69
N LEU A 23 12.60 0.65 -10.72
CA LEU A 23 12.80 1.02 -9.31
C LEU A 23 14.17 0.57 -8.80
N THR A 24 14.67 -0.62 -9.15
CA THR A 24 16.02 -1.06 -8.73
C THR A 24 17.15 -0.26 -9.36
N GLU A 25 16.95 0.28 -10.57
CA GLU A 25 17.93 1.15 -11.23
C GLU A 25 17.92 2.56 -10.62
N ASP A 26 16.74 3.13 -10.43
CA ASP A 26 16.58 4.50 -9.93
C ASP A 26 16.83 4.59 -8.41
N TYR A 27 16.57 3.51 -7.67
CA TYR A 27 16.73 3.41 -6.21
C TYR A 27 17.57 2.18 -5.84
N PRO A 28 18.91 2.31 -5.77
CA PRO A 28 19.82 1.21 -5.46
C PRO A 28 19.62 0.58 -4.08
N THR A 29 18.81 1.18 -3.21
CA THR A 29 18.42 0.63 -1.90
C THR A 29 17.27 -0.36 -1.99
N CYS A 30 16.68 -0.59 -3.18
CA CYS A 30 15.64 -1.59 -3.36
C CYS A 30 16.10 -2.79 -4.19
N ARG A 31 15.40 -3.92 -4.03
CA ARG A 31 15.65 -5.16 -4.76
C ARG A 31 14.33 -5.76 -5.25
N PHE A 32 14.37 -6.37 -6.42
CA PHE A 32 13.28 -7.18 -6.96
C PHE A 32 13.59 -8.66 -6.72
N ALA A 33 12.72 -9.36 -5.98
CA ALA A 33 12.92 -10.76 -5.62
C ALA A 33 12.61 -11.75 -6.75
N GLY A 34 11.92 -11.31 -7.81
CA GLY A 34 11.33 -12.19 -8.81
C GLY A 34 9.80 -12.28 -8.63
N PHE A 35 9.15 -13.12 -9.42
CA PHE A 35 7.71 -13.39 -9.27
C PHE A 35 7.49 -14.64 -8.44
N GLN A 36 6.54 -14.57 -7.51
CA GLN A 36 6.08 -15.71 -6.74
C GLN A 36 4.70 -16.13 -7.25
N SER A 37 4.56 -17.37 -7.70
CA SER A 37 3.24 -17.95 -7.96
C SER A 37 2.48 -18.14 -6.66
N ALA A 38 1.20 -17.79 -6.67
CA ALA A 38 0.31 -17.93 -5.52
C ALA A 38 -1.01 -18.56 -5.95
N SER A 39 -1.66 -19.27 -5.04
CA SER A 39 -2.96 -19.91 -5.31
C SER A 39 -3.87 -19.72 -4.10
N PRO A 40 -5.16 -19.43 -4.29
CA PRO A 40 -6.10 -19.44 -3.17
C PRO A 40 -6.24 -20.86 -2.63
N LYS A 41 -6.30 -21.01 -1.30
CA LYS A 41 -6.55 -22.34 -0.70
C LYS A 41 -7.94 -22.84 -1.09
N GLN A 42 -8.02 -23.93 -1.86
CA GLN A 42 -9.26 -24.68 -1.98
C GLN A 42 -9.43 -25.56 -0.74
N ASN A 43 -10.67 -25.71 -0.27
CA ASN A 43 -10.99 -26.38 1.00
C ASN A 43 -10.35 -27.78 1.11
N ARG A 44 -9.60 -27.95 2.21
CA ARG A 44 -9.16 -29.22 2.84
C ARG A 44 -8.67 -30.33 1.90
N THR A 45 -7.36 -30.33 1.67
CA THR A 45 -6.59 -31.56 1.88
C THR A 45 -5.30 -31.20 2.60
N ARG A 46 -5.18 -31.68 3.84
CA ARG A 46 -4.04 -31.47 4.72
C ARG A 46 -2.89 -32.33 4.20
N ASN A 47 -2.21 -31.90 3.14
CA ASN A 47 -1.09 -32.64 2.57
C ASN A 47 0.13 -31.74 2.40
N LYS A 48 1.13 -32.05 3.23
CA LYS A 48 2.49 -31.53 3.33
C LYS A 48 2.62 -30.02 3.52
N GLU A 49 3.55 -29.65 4.38
CA GLU A 49 4.16 -28.32 4.41
C GLU A 49 4.81 -28.06 3.03
N ASN A 50 3.99 -27.79 2.01
CA ASN A 50 4.48 -27.24 0.78
C ASN A 50 4.90 -25.82 1.14
N ASP A 51 6.21 -25.62 1.11
CA ASP A 51 6.85 -24.33 1.16
C ASP A 51 6.12 -23.37 0.22
N LEU A 52 5.36 -22.43 0.79
CA LEU A 52 4.51 -21.52 0.02
C LEU A 52 5.32 -20.50 -0.78
N VAL A 53 6.63 -20.43 -0.52
CA VAL A 53 7.58 -19.55 -1.16
C VAL A 53 8.53 -20.41 -1.97
N ASP A 54 8.71 -20.07 -3.24
CA ASP A 54 9.67 -20.73 -4.10
C ASP A 54 11.09 -20.60 -3.50
N VAL A 55 11.87 -21.67 -3.56
CA VAL A 55 13.22 -21.72 -2.98
C VAL A 55 14.11 -20.61 -3.53
N SER A 56 14.03 -20.31 -4.84
CA SER A 56 14.80 -19.25 -5.48
C SER A 56 14.43 -17.87 -4.93
N ILE A 57 13.12 -17.62 -4.72
CA ILE A 57 12.62 -16.38 -4.12
C ILE A 57 13.09 -16.25 -2.68
N ARG A 58 12.96 -17.31 -1.87
CA ARG A 58 13.43 -17.30 -0.49
C ARG A 58 14.94 -17.05 -0.41
N THR A 59 15.73 -17.74 -1.22
CA THR A 59 17.20 -17.56 -1.24
C THR A 59 17.56 -16.14 -1.66
N ALA A 60 16.91 -15.58 -2.67
CA ALA A 60 17.13 -14.20 -3.10
C ALA A 60 16.80 -13.19 -1.98
N VAL A 61 15.63 -13.33 -1.33
CA VAL A 61 15.24 -12.48 -0.19
C VAL A 61 16.26 -12.58 0.94
N GLN A 62 16.65 -13.80 1.33
CA GLN A 62 17.64 -14.03 2.39
C GLN A 62 19.01 -13.42 2.06
N GLN A 63 19.42 -13.41 0.79
CA GLN A 63 20.63 -12.74 0.35
C GLN A 63 20.48 -11.22 0.44
N TYR A 64 19.37 -10.66 -0.03
CA TYR A 64 19.14 -9.21 -0.02
C TYR A 64 19.05 -8.61 1.37
N ILE A 65 18.42 -9.29 2.35
CA ILE A 65 18.30 -8.75 3.71
C ILE A 65 19.63 -8.75 4.50
N ARG A 66 20.67 -9.43 4.00
CA ARG A 66 22.02 -9.41 4.56
C ARG A 66 22.89 -8.29 4.01
N ASP A 67 22.43 -7.63 2.94
CA ASP A 67 23.08 -6.47 2.35
C ASP A 67 22.55 -5.21 3.04
N ASP A 68 23.40 -4.56 3.84
CA ASP A 68 23.04 -3.37 4.64
C ASP A 68 22.59 -2.18 3.78
N SER A 69 22.90 -2.19 2.47
CA SER A 69 22.41 -1.15 1.55
C SER A 69 20.92 -1.33 1.18
N VAL A 70 20.35 -2.53 1.39
CA VAL A 70 18.98 -2.84 1.00
C VAL A 70 18.01 -2.40 2.08
N GLN A 71 17.10 -1.51 1.70
CA GLN A 71 16.02 -1.00 2.53
C GLN A 71 14.66 -1.62 2.20
N THR A 72 14.44 -1.99 0.93
CA THR A 72 13.13 -2.47 0.45
C THR A 72 13.29 -3.64 -0.51
N VAL A 73 12.57 -4.75 -0.28
CA VAL A 73 12.47 -5.85 -1.24
C VAL A 73 11.04 -5.94 -1.77
N MET A 74 10.90 -5.94 -3.09
CA MET A 74 9.62 -6.03 -3.81
C MET A 74 9.39 -7.46 -4.29
N LEU A 75 8.22 -8.00 -3.95
CA LEU A 75 7.80 -9.34 -4.37
C LEU A 75 6.36 -9.30 -4.89
N PRO A 76 6.16 -9.27 -6.21
CA PRO A 76 4.84 -9.42 -6.81
C PRO A 76 4.40 -10.88 -6.75
N LEU A 77 3.13 -11.08 -6.41
CA LEU A 77 2.48 -12.39 -6.33
C LEU A 77 1.52 -12.55 -7.49
N ASN A 78 1.70 -13.62 -8.28
CA ASN A 78 0.88 -13.91 -9.44
C ASN A 78 -0.07 -15.08 -9.15
N PHE A 79 -1.37 -14.84 -9.24
CA PHE A 79 -2.41 -15.86 -9.14
C PHE A 79 -2.86 -16.28 -10.55
N ASP A 80 -2.17 -17.27 -11.12
CA ASP A 80 -2.48 -17.89 -12.41
C ASP A 80 -2.67 -16.90 -13.58
N ASN A 81 -1.87 -15.82 -13.60
CA ASN A 81 -1.97 -14.70 -14.55
C ASN A 81 -3.32 -13.98 -14.54
N PHE A 82 -4.14 -14.21 -13.49
CA PHE A 82 -5.47 -13.64 -13.32
C PHE A 82 -5.48 -12.46 -12.36
N HIS A 83 -4.75 -12.58 -11.25
CA HIS A 83 -4.76 -11.57 -10.20
C HIS A 83 -3.36 -11.30 -9.67
N TRP A 84 -3.13 -10.05 -9.29
CA TRP A 84 -1.86 -9.59 -8.74
C TRP A 84 -2.04 -9.09 -7.32
N CYS A 85 -1.26 -9.67 -6.40
CA CYS A 85 -1.02 -9.13 -5.08
C CYS A 85 0.47 -8.77 -4.94
N CYS A 86 0.88 -8.28 -3.79
CA CYS A 86 2.30 -8.17 -3.50
C CYS A 86 2.65 -8.36 -2.03
N VAL A 87 3.90 -8.75 -1.82
CA VAL A 87 4.61 -8.62 -0.56
C VAL A 87 5.69 -7.54 -0.72
N VAL A 88 5.84 -6.70 0.29
CA VAL A 88 6.94 -5.73 0.39
C VAL A 88 7.65 -5.91 1.71
N ILE A 89 8.96 -6.12 1.68
CA ILE A 89 9.78 -6.26 2.89
C ILE A 89 10.51 -4.94 3.10
N LYS A 90 10.22 -4.24 4.19
CA LYS A 90 11.01 -3.10 4.66
C LYS A 90 12.07 -3.64 5.61
N VAL A 91 13.31 -3.70 5.12
CA VAL A 91 14.43 -4.37 5.80
C VAL A 91 14.79 -3.65 7.08
N THR A 92 14.99 -2.34 7.02
CA THR A 92 15.37 -1.51 8.18
C THR A 92 14.28 -1.46 9.24
N GLU A 93 13.00 -1.42 8.82
CA GLU A 93 11.86 -1.37 9.74
C GLU A 93 11.48 -2.73 10.31
N LYS A 94 12.10 -3.81 9.83
CA LYS A 94 11.73 -5.19 10.16
C LYS A 94 10.24 -5.46 9.95
N ARG A 95 9.72 -5.10 8.77
CA ARG A 95 8.30 -5.26 8.41
C ARG A 95 8.12 -6.01 7.09
N ILE A 96 7.11 -6.87 7.04
CA ILE A 96 6.65 -7.58 5.85
C ILE A 96 5.22 -7.13 5.60
N TYR A 97 4.99 -6.35 4.56
CA TYR A 97 3.68 -5.91 4.14
C TYR A 97 3.08 -6.93 3.17
N SER A 98 1.88 -7.42 3.44
CA SER A 98 1.07 -8.16 2.47
C SER A 98 -0.05 -7.26 1.95
N TYR A 99 -0.30 -7.27 0.65
CA TYR A 99 -1.27 -6.39 0.02
C TYR A 99 -2.00 -7.10 -1.11
N ASP A 100 -3.33 -7.15 -0.99
CA ASP A 100 -4.25 -7.56 -2.04
C ASP A 100 -5.15 -6.35 -2.39
N PRO A 101 -5.03 -5.78 -3.60
CA PRO A 101 -5.86 -4.66 -4.02
C PRO A 101 -7.36 -4.98 -4.06
N LEU A 102 -7.75 -6.23 -4.33
CA LEU A 102 -9.16 -6.66 -4.35
C LEU A 102 -9.74 -6.86 -2.95
N ASN A 103 -8.88 -7.07 -1.96
CA ASN A 103 -9.25 -7.42 -0.59
C ASN A 103 -10.29 -8.55 -0.51
N GLN A 104 -10.17 -9.54 -1.41
CA GLN A 104 -11.01 -10.73 -1.35
C GLN A 104 -10.38 -11.75 -0.42
N THR A 105 -11.17 -12.29 0.51
CA THR A 105 -10.69 -13.18 1.59
C THR A 105 -9.75 -14.27 1.10
N ALA A 106 -10.02 -14.89 -0.05
CA ALA A 106 -9.22 -15.97 -0.59
C ALA A 106 -7.79 -15.52 -0.98
N TYR A 107 -7.65 -14.36 -1.63
CA TYR A 107 -6.36 -13.79 -2.04
C TYR A 107 -5.63 -13.13 -0.87
N VAL A 108 -6.35 -12.41 0.00
CA VAL A 108 -5.80 -11.85 1.25
C VAL A 108 -5.15 -12.95 2.09
N ASN A 109 -5.86 -14.06 2.30
CA ASN A 109 -5.34 -15.18 3.09
C ASN A 109 -4.10 -15.78 2.44
N ALA A 110 -4.12 -16.05 1.14
CA ALA A 110 -2.96 -16.60 0.44
C ALA A 110 -1.74 -15.66 0.48
N CYS A 111 -1.96 -14.35 0.30
CA CYS A 111 -0.90 -13.34 0.39
C CYS A 111 -0.32 -13.25 1.82
N SER A 112 -1.19 -13.32 2.84
CA SER A 112 -0.80 -13.32 4.25
C SER A 112 -0.04 -14.59 4.65
N ASP A 113 -0.47 -15.74 4.14
CA ASP A 113 0.19 -17.02 4.35
C ASP A 113 1.63 -16.99 3.79
N ILE A 114 1.82 -16.47 2.57
CA ILE A 114 3.15 -16.28 1.97
C ILE A 114 4.04 -15.37 2.84
N ALA A 115 3.52 -14.22 3.28
CA ALA A 115 4.25 -13.31 4.17
C ALA A 115 4.62 -13.97 5.51
N THR A 116 3.71 -14.79 6.06
CA THR A 116 3.93 -15.55 7.30
C THR A 116 4.96 -16.65 7.11
N THR A 117 4.95 -17.36 5.97
CA THR A 117 5.97 -18.35 5.61
C THR A 117 7.35 -17.69 5.53
N MET A 118 7.46 -16.50 4.94
CA MET A 118 8.73 -15.75 4.92
C MET A 118 9.24 -15.42 6.33
N LYS A 119 8.34 -14.94 7.21
CA LYS A 119 8.67 -14.69 8.62
C LYS A 119 9.27 -15.93 9.28
N ILE A 120 8.58 -17.07 9.24
CA ILE A 120 9.02 -18.27 9.95
C ILE A 120 10.28 -18.91 9.33
N THR A 121 10.51 -18.75 8.03
CA THR A 121 11.62 -19.41 7.29
C THR A 121 12.88 -18.55 7.11
N GLY A 122 12.95 -17.36 7.71
CA GLY A 122 14.20 -16.56 7.68
C GLY A 122 14.10 -15.09 8.09
N LEU A 123 12.91 -14.61 8.43
CA LEU A 123 12.66 -13.22 8.83
C LEU A 123 11.94 -13.19 10.19
N GLN A 124 12.40 -14.00 11.17
CA GLN A 124 11.65 -14.27 12.40
C GLN A 124 11.43 -13.03 13.27
N ASP A 125 12.36 -12.07 13.22
CA ASP A 125 12.31 -10.78 13.91
C ASP A 125 11.41 -9.73 13.22
N TYR A 126 10.85 -10.04 12.05
CA TYR A 126 10.01 -9.11 11.30
C TYR A 126 8.53 -9.19 11.72
N ASN A 127 7.82 -8.08 11.58
CA ASN A 127 6.37 -7.99 11.78
C ASN A 127 5.62 -8.08 10.46
N VAL A 128 4.62 -8.97 10.37
CA VAL A 128 3.73 -9.06 9.21
C VAL A 128 2.59 -8.07 9.37
N ILE A 129 2.34 -7.25 8.34
CA ILE A 129 1.33 -6.19 8.35
C ILE A 129 0.48 -6.32 7.09
N SER A 130 -0.82 -6.54 7.27
CA SER A 130 -1.77 -6.49 6.16
C SER A 130 -2.01 -5.04 5.72
N GLN A 131 -2.09 -4.82 4.41
CA GLN A 131 -2.45 -3.54 3.81
C GLN A 131 -3.82 -3.67 3.14
N ASN A 132 -4.69 -2.71 3.43
CA ASN A 132 -6.04 -2.62 2.91
C ASN A 132 -6.35 -1.25 2.30
N ASN A 133 -5.31 -0.45 2.01
CA ASN A 133 -5.45 0.87 1.40
C ASN A 133 -4.25 1.12 0.46
N PRO A 134 -4.48 1.55 -0.78
CA PRO A 134 -5.79 1.75 -1.42
C PRO A 134 -6.46 0.43 -1.85
N LEU A 135 -7.77 0.42 -2.05
CA LEU A 135 -8.51 -0.73 -2.60
C LEU A 135 -8.88 -0.48 -4.06
N GLN A 136 -8.86 -1.53 -4.88
CA GLN A 136 -9.32 -1.43 -6.25
C GLN A 136 -10.85 -1.47 -6.32
N PHE A 137 -11.40 -0.76 -7.30
CA PHE A 137 -12.84 -0.65 -7.52
C PHE A 137 -13.31 -1.43 -8.77
N ASP A 138 -12.37 -1.80 -9.65
CA ASP A 138 -12.62 -2.51 -10.90
C ASP A 138 -12.09 -3.96 -10.87
N GLY A 139 -12.25 -4.70 -11.98
CA GLY A 139 -11.80 -6.09 -12.11
C GLY A 139 -10.47 -6.29 -12.84
N PHE A 140 -9.71 -5.22 -13.13
CA PHE A 140 -8.59 -5.28 -14.08
C PHE A 140 -7.37 -4.42 -13.70
N SER A 141 -7.45 -3.66 -12.61
CA SER A 141 -6.39 -2.74 -12.17
C SER A 141 -5.45 -3.30 -11.11
N CYS A 142 -5.60 -4.56 -10.67
CA CYS A 142 -4.76 -5.15 -9.61
C CYS A 142 -3.25 -4.93 -9.81
N GLY A 143 -2.74 -5.13 -11.04
CA GLY A 143 -1.35 -4.86 -11.37
C GLY A 143 -0.95 -3.39 -11.25
N VAL A 144 -1.85 -2.44 -11.55
CA VAL A 144 -1.62 -0.99 -11.37
C VAL A 144 -1.46 -0.67 -9.89
N TYR A 145 -2.37 -1.17 -9.06
CA TYR A 145 -2.32 -1.00 -7.61
C TYR A 145 -1.06 -1.61 -7.00
N VAL A 146 -0.66 -2.81 -7.44
CA VAL A 146 0.61 -3.44 -7.02
C VAL A 146 1.83 -2.59 -7.40
N CYS A 147 1.89 -2.07 -8.63
CA CYS A 147 2.99 -1.19 -9.07
C CYS A 147 3.08 0.07 -8.20
N TRP A 148 1.94 0.72 -7.93
CA TRP A 148 1.92 1.90 -7.07
C TRP A 148 2.26 1.59 -5.62
N MET A 149 1.83 0.45 -5.08
CA MET A 149 2.25 0.00 -3.75
C MET A 149 3.78 -0.12 -3.66
N PHE A 150 4.45 -0.68 -4.68
CA PHE A 150 5.91 -0.71 -4.71
C PHE A 150 6.51 0.69 -4.74
N ILE A 151 6.04 1.55 -5.64
CA ILE A 151 6.54 2.92 -5.77
C ILE A 151 6.40 3.67 -4.42
N HIS A 152 5.26 3.58 -3.75
CA HIS A 152 5.04 4.20 -2.44
C HIS A 152 5.98 3.68 -1.35
N LYS A 153 6.27 2.38 -1.33
CA LYS A 153 7.14 1.79 -0.31
C LYS A 153 8.63 2.05 -0.59
N VAL A 154 9.01 2.22 -1.85
CA VAL A 154 10.38 2.56 -2.28
C VAL A 154 10.67 4.05 -2.18
N ILE A 155 9.66 4.91 -2.40
CA ILE A 155 9.78 6.37 -2.37
C ILE A 155 8.92 6.92 -1.23
N PRO A 156 9.46 6.99 0.01
CA PRO A 156 8.73 7.55 1.14
C PRO A 156 8.27 8.98 0.88
N GLY A 157 7.07 9.32 1.35
CA GLY A 157 6.50 10.66 1.21
C GLY A 157 5.80 10.94 -0.12
N LEU A 158 5.89 10.03 -1.11
CA LEU A 158 5.07 10.15 -2.31
C LEU A 158 3.61 9.86 -1.97
N HIS A 159 2.75 10.87 -2.13
CA HIS A 159 1.31 10.75 -1.97
C HIS A 159 0.63 10.87 -3.33
N VAL A 160 -0.07 9.81 -3.75
CA VAL A 160 -0.91 9.83 -4.95
C VAL A 160 -2.28 9.26 -4.59
N ASP A 161 -3.32 9.91 -5.10
CA ASP A 161 -4.66 9.37 -5.00
C ASP A 161 -4.80 8.15 -5.89
N MET A 162 -5.32 7.06 -5.33
CA MET A 162 -5.58 5.79 -6.02
C MET A 162 -7.08 5.49 -6.02
N ILE A 163 -7.85 6.49 -6.41
CA ILE A 163 -9.33 6.45 -6.53
C ILE A 163 -9.74 6.25 -7.99
N ASP A 164 -10.97 5.81 -8.21
CA ASP A 164 -11.52 5.49 -9.54
C ASP A 164 -11.28 6.59 -10.58
N THR A 165 -11.62 7.85 -10.26
CA THR A 165 -11.47 9.01 -11.16
C THR A 165 -10.02 9.30 -11.56
N SER A 166 -9.04 8.83 -10.78
CA SER A 166 -7.62 9.03 -11.02
C SER A 166 -6.95 7.85 -11.74
N LEU A 167 -7.59 6.68 -11.84
CA LEU A 167 -6.92 5.45 -12.28
C LEU A 167 -6.34 5.54 -13.70
N THR A 168 -7.05 6.17 -14.64
CA THR A 168 -6.53 6.40 -15.99
C THR A 168 -5.26 7.25 -15.95
N ARG A 169 -5.23 8.31 -15.13
CA ARG A 169 -4.03 9.13 -14.91
C ARG A 169 -2.90 8.29 -14.31
N ARG A 170 -3.19 7.44 -13.32
CA ARG A 170 -2.19 6.55 -12.69
C ARG A 170 -1.59 5.53 -13.64
N ARG A 171 -2.36 5.02 -14.61
CA ARG A 171 -1.84 4.17 -15.70
C ARG A 171 -0.91 4.93 -16.62
N VAL A 172 -1.30 6.14 -17.02
CA VAL A 172 -0.48 7.04 -17.85
C VAL A 172 0.83 7.38 -17.13
N GLU A 173 0.78 7.73 -15.85
CA GLU A 173 1.95 8.03 -15.04
C GLU A 173 2.90 6.83 -14.90
N LEU A 174 2.40 5.61 -14.68
CA LEU A 174 3.23 4.39 -14.72
C LEU A 174 3.92 4.22 -16.08
N PHE A 175 3.20 4.50 -17.18
CA PHE A 175 3.78 4.45 -18.51
C PHE A 175 4.88 5.50 -18.70
N PHE A 176 4.64 6.75 -18.29
CA PHE A 176 5.66 7.79 -18.32
C PHE A 176 6.87 7.44 -17.45
N TYR A 177 6.64 6.89 -16.26
CA TYR A 177 7.71 6.44 -15.37
C TYR A 177 8.59 5.39 -16.05
N LEU A 178 8.00 4.37 -16.68
CA LEU A 178 8.77 3.36 -17.40
C LEU A 178 9.55 3.94 -18.59
N LEU A 179 9.00 4.93 -19.29
CA LEU A 179 9.68 5.57 -20.41
C LEU A 179 10.81 6.52 -19.99
N LYS A 180 10.65 7.23 -18.86
CA LYS A 180 11.49 8.39 -18.52
C LYS A 180 12.24 8.28 -17.19
N GLY A 181 11.87 7.34 -16.32
CA GLY A 181 12.39 7.22 -14.94
C GLY A 181 12.05 8.40 -14.06
N ARG A 182 10.96 9.09 -14.39
CA ARG A 182 10.50 10.25 -13.66
C ARG A 182 9.01 10.09 -13.46
N LEU A 183 8.60 10.12 -12.21
CA LEU A 183 7.20 10.31 -11.88
C LEU A 183 6.82 11.74 -12.26
N LEU A 184 5.63 11.90 -12.85
CA LEU A 184 5.13 13.22 -13.17
C LEU A 184 4.91 14.00 -11.86
N PRO A 185 5.11 15.34 -11.87
CA PRO A 185 4.83 16.15 -10.69
C PRO A 185 3.40 15.93 -10.22
N LEU A 186 3.22 15.86 -8.89
CA LEU A 186 1.90 15.94 -8.29
C LEU A 186 1.34 17.33 -8.60
N GLU A 187 0.37 17.42 -9.51
CA GLU A 187 -0.39 18.66 -9.67
C GLU A 187 -1.21 18.85 -8.39
N GLY A 188 -0.82 19.82 -7.56
CA GLY A 188 -1.49 20.11 -6.30
C GLY A 188 -0.62 20.81 -5.24
N ASN A 189 0.71 20.65 -5.29
CA ASN A 189 1.63 21.40 -4.43
C ASN A 189 2.28 22.54 -5.22
N THR A 190 1.49 23.48 -5.74
CA THR A 190 1.99 24.86 -5.73
C THR A 190 2.22 25.19 -4.27
N ALA A 191 3.49 25.30 -3.88
CA ALA A 191 3.87 25.87 -2.61
C ALA A 191 3.14 27.21 -2.46
N VAL A 192 2.04 27.22 -1.70
CA VAL A 192 1.62 28.43 -1.02
C VAL A 192 2.79 28.72 -0.11
N ALA A 193 3.56 29.75 -0.48
CA ALA A 193 4.61 30.26 0.37
C ALA A 193 4.00 30.44 1.77
N SER A 194 4.49 29.66 2.72
CA SER A 194 4.19 29.83 4.12
C SER A 194 4.65 31.25 4.49
N ASN A 195 3.70 32.16 4.65
CA ASN A 195 3.94 33.39 5.39
C ASN A 195 4.34 32.99 6.81
N PRO A 196 5.49 33.43 7.32
CA PRO A 196 5.86 33.22 8.70
C PRO A 196 5.22 34.35 9.49
N ASP A 197 4.01 34.15 9.99
CA ASP A 197 3.42 34.93 11.08
C ASP A 197 2.08 34.27 11.44
N ASP A 198 2.13 33.27 12.32
CA ASP A 198 1.00 32.90 13.17
C ASP A 198 1.61 32.37 14.46
N GLU A 199 1.86 33.31 15.37
CA GLU A 199 2.29 33.06 16.74
C GLU A 199 1.24 32.26 17.52
N GLU A 200 1.75 31.46 18.45
CA GLU A 200 1.00 30.56 19.34
C GLU A 200 -0.17 31.23 20.08
N GLU A 201 -1.41 30.84 19.78
CA GLU A 201 -2.53 31.01 20.72
C GLU A 201 -2.83 29.70 21.45
N LYS A 202 -2.26 29.61 22.64
CA LYS A 202 -2.40 28.53 23.61
C LYS A 202 -3.82 28.52 24.20
N MET A 203 -4.71 27.65 23.71
CA MET A 203 -6.03 27.45 24.33
C MET A 203 -5.89 26.80 25.72
N LYS A 204 -6.23 27.56 26.77
CA LYS A 204 -6.44 27.05 28.14
C LYS A 204 -7.81 26.37 28.23
N ALA A 205 -7.86 25.21 28.86
CA ALA A 205 -9.08 24.50 29.22
C ALA A 205 -9.87 25.25 30.33
N PRO A 206 -11.22 25.26 30.33
CA PRO A 206 -11.99 25.83 31.42
C PRO A 206 -12.24 24.81 32.54
N SER A 207 -12.01 25.25 33.78
CA SER A 207 -12.33 24.53 35.03
C SER A 207 -13.77 24.82 35.50
N SER A 208 -14.30 23.90 36.31
CA SER A 208 -15.65 23.83 36.87
C SER A 208 -15.88 24.63 38.17
N GLU A 209 -17.18 24.77 38.54
CA GLU A 209 -17.78 25.16 39.84
C GLU A 209 -17.85 26.68 40.15
N GLU A 210 -18.89 27.31 40.74
CA GLU A 210 -20.26 26.99 41.21
C GLU A 210 -21.03 28.34 41.48
N LYS A 211 -22.36 28.26 41.69
CA LYS A 211 -23.44 29.29 41.89
C LYS A 211 -23.30 30.20 43.16
N PRO A 212 -24.26 31.09 43.63
CA PRO A 212 -25.72 31.31 43.35
C PRO A 212 -26.31 32.78 43.44
N GLY A 213 -27.64 32.92 43.23
CA GLY A 213 -28.50 34.03 43.74
C GLY A 213 -29.59 34.51 42.75
N SER A 214 -30.86 34.08 42.87
CA SER A 214 -32.05 34.82 43.44
C SER A 214 -32.62 35.89 42.49
N ASP A 215 -33.91 36.08 42.21
CA ASP A 215 -35.20 35.55 42.66
C ASP A 215 -36.29 35.98 41.64
N GLU A 216 -37.42 35.26 41.64
CA GLU A 216 -38.81 35.69 41.32
C GLU A 216 -39.09 36.36 39.95
N GLU A 217 -40.12 36.00 39.16
CA GLU A 217 -41.53 35.90 39.53
C GLU A 217 -42.31 35.26 38.35
N VAL A 218 -43.30 34.40 38.64
CA VAL A 218 -44.27 33.85 37.67
C VAL A 218 -45.59 34.61 37.83
N PRO A 219 -46.34 34.89 36.75
CA PRO A 219 -47.68 34.31 36.74
C PRO A 219 -48.09 33.67 35.40
N SER A 220 -48.95 32.68 35.57
CA SER A 220 -49.62 31.81 34.61
C SER A 220 -50.87 32.46 34.01
N THR A 221 -51.15 32.25 32.71
CA THR A 221 -52.52 32.04 32.22
C THR A 221 -52.55 31.24 30.89
N GLN A 222 -53.37 30.19 30.88
CA GLN A 222 -53.89 29.44 29.72
C GLN A 222 -54.80 30.36 28.84
N ILE A 223 -55.27 30.10 27.60
CA ILE A 223 -55.96 28.95 26.98
C ILE A 223 -55.98 29.16 25.43
N ALA A 224 -55.89 28.02 24.71
CA ALA A 224 -56.42 27.60 23.40
C ALA A 224 -56.85 28.58 22.28
N GLN A 225 -56.48 28.21 21.04
CA GLN A 225 -57.39 27.57 20.09
C GLN A 225 -56.65 26.54 19.22
#